data_AF-A0A2V8V6M5-F1
#
_entry.id   AF-A0A2V8V6M5-F1
#
_cell.length_a   1.000
_cell.length_b   1.000
_cell.length_c   1.000
_cell.angle_alpha   90.00
_cell.angle_beta   90.00
_cell.angle_gamma   90.00
#
_symmetry.space_group_name_H-M   'P 1'
#
loop_
_entity.id
_entity.type
_entity.pdbx_description
1 polymer ?
#
loop_
_entity_poly.entity_id
_entity_poly.type
_entity_poly.pdbx_seq_one_letter_code
_entity_poly.pdbx_strand_id
1 'polypeptide(L)'
;MVVLSLVALSFYHPPHCAAQDLVPVIYLSSAETAKAKEFAQNLKSARDRNNLAITAWRNFHQSYQAAHSEMPGLRFASDFRLAVAPKDPSNPSVDEASVVELSAKDRQNAESLYREMGEAKRAFDQAQKNWRDY
;
A
#
# COMPACT_ATOMS: atom_id res chain seq x y z
N MET A 1 37.76 -5.02 3.21
CA MET A 1 37.29 -4.76 1.84
C MET A 1 37.04 -6.09 1.18
N VAL A 2 35.82 -6.36 0.73
CA VAL A 2 35.54 -7.53 -0.11
C VAL A 2 35.19 -7.00 -1.48
N VAL A 3 36.07 -7.25 -2.45
CA VAL A 3 35.93 -6.87 -3.86
C VAL A 3 35.40 -8.09 -4.59
N LEU A 4 34.18 -8.02 -5.11
CA LEU A 4 33.65 -9.04 -6.01
C LEU A 4 34.19 -8.72 -7.42
N SER A 5 35.26 -9.42 -7.80
CA SER A 5 35.89 -9.35 -9.11
C SER A 5 35.23 -10.33 -10.07
N LEU A 6 34.76 -9.83 -11.22
CA LEU A 6 34.36 -10.64 -12.38
C LEU A 6 35.10 -10.08 -13.59
N VAL A 7 36.15 -10.77 -14.00
CA VAL A 7 36.86 -10.52 -15.27
C VAL A 7 36.96 -11.84 -16.04
N ALA A 8 36.40 -11.84 -17.25
CA ALA A 8 36.88 -12.56 -18.43
C ALA A 8 36.21 -11.91 -19.65
N LEU A 9 36.86 -10.92 -20.29
CA LEU A 9 37.68 -11.03 -21.51
C LEU A 9 36.89 -11.42 -22.77
N SER A 10 36.81 -10.48 -23.73
CA SER A 10 37.13 -10.71 -25.15
C SER A 10 37.11 -9.38 -25.94
N PHE A 11 38.25 -9.08 -26.57
CA PHE A 11 38.55 -7.91 -27.40
C PHE A 11 37.90 -8.01 -28.79
N TYR A 12 37.20 -6.96 -29.25
CA TYR A 12 37.12 -6.53 -30.67
C TYR A 12 36.67 -5.05 -30.70
N HIS A 13 37.50 -4.15 -31.23
CA HIS A 13 37.27 -2.70 -31.30
C HIS A 13 36.94 -2.27 -32.75
N PRO A 14 35.82 -1.57 -33.00
CA PRO A 14 35.70 -0.58 -34.07
C PRO A 14 35.67 0.86 -33.51
N PRO A 15 35.93 1.89 -34.33
CA PRO A 15 36.38 3.20 -33.86
C PRO A 15 35.25 4.08 -33.31
N HIS A 16 35.55 4.66 -32.16
CA HIS A 16 34.99 5.85 -31.53
C HIS A 16 33.71 6.48 -32.11
N CYS A 17 32.58 6.14 -31.49
CA CYS A 17 31.65 7.17 -31.02
C CYS A 17 30.93 6.66 -29.77
N ALA A 18 31.71 6.37 -28.72
CA ALA A 18 31.14 6.27 -27.39
C ALA A 18 31.05 7.69 -26.86
N ALA A 19 29.90 8.32 -26.99
CA ALA A 19 29.44 9.16 -25.90
C ALA A 19 29.48 8.23 -24.68
N GLN A 20 30.58 8.27 -23.93
CA GLN A 20 30.62 7.66 -22.61
C GLN A 20 29.60 8.46 -21.83
N ASP A 21 28.38 7.93 -21.79
CA ASP A 21 27.38 8.32 -20.83
C ASP A 21 28.03 8.02 -19.48
N LEU A 22 28.75 9.01 -18.97
CA LEU A 22 29.36 9.01 -17.65
C LEU A 22 28.17 9.02 -16.69
N VAL A 23 27.58 7.84 -16.49
CA VAL A 23 26.58 7.63 -15.46
C VAL A 23 27.25 8.10 -14.16
N PRO A 24 26.73 9.14 -13.50
CA PRO A 24 27.39 9.69 -12.33
C PRO A 24 27.54 8.57 -11.29
N VAL A 25 28.78 8.21 -10.98
CA VAL A 25 29.06 7.31 -9.86
C VAL A 25 28.92 8.15 -8.61
N ILE A 26 27.73 8.12 -8.01
CA ILE A 26 27.44 8.82 -6.76
C ILE A 26 28.09 8.03 -5.63
N TYR A 27 29.16 8.57 -5.07
CA TYR A 27 29.81 8.03 -3.87
C TYR A 27 29.06 8.52 -2.63
N LEU A 28 28.24 7.65 -2.06
CA LEU A 28 27.62 7.88 -0.76
C LEU A 28 28.65 7.62 0.35
N SER A 29 28.68 8.48 1.36
CA SER A 29 29.35 8.17 2.61
C SER A 29 28.73 6.93 3.27
N SER A 30 29.43 6.35 4.24
CA SER A 30 28.88 5.24 5.05
C SER A 30 27.55 5.60 5.71
N ALA A 31 27.44 6.82 6.23
CA ALA A 31 26.23 7.33 6.86
C ALA A 31 25.07 7.49 5.87
N GLU A 32 25.35 8.00 4.67
CA GLU A 32 24.36 8.12 3.60
C GLU A 32 23.91 6.75 3.11
N THR A 33 24.84 5.82 2.89
CA THR A 33 24.53 4.43 2.50
C THR A 33 23.63 3.73 3.53
N ALA A 34 23.90 3.94 4.83
CA ALA A 34 23.07 3.40 5.90
C ALA A 34 21.64 3.96 5.87
N LYS A 35 21.49 5.28 5.69
CA LYS A 35 20.19 5.95 5.54
C LYS A 35 19.42 5.46 4.31
N ALA A 36 20.09 5.35 3.16
CA ALA A 36 19.49 4.82 1.94
C ALA A 36 18.95 3.40 2.14
N LYS A 37 19.74 2.54 2.80
CA LYS A 37 19.34 1.17 3.10
C LYS A 37 18.12 1.13 4.03
N GLU A 38 18.10 1.98 5.06
CA GLU A 38 16.96 2.11 5.96
C GLU A 38 15.69 2.55 5.22
N PHE A 39 15.77 3.58 4.37
CA PHE A 39 14.64 4.04 3.58
C PHE A 39 14.12 2.96 2.61
N ALA A 40 15.01 2.23 1.94
CA ALA A 40 14.63 1.14 1.06
C ALA A 40 13.90 0.02 1.82
N GLN A 41 14.38 -0.34 3.02
CA GLN A 41 13.74 -1.34 3.86
C GLN A 41 12.36 -0.87 4.38
N ASN A 42 12.27 0.39 4.82
CA ASN A 42 11.02 1.00 5.28
C ASN A 42 9.98 1.05 4.16
N LEU A 43 10.37 1.45 2.94
CA LEU A 43 9.49 1.48 1.78
C LEU A 43 8.99 0.08 1.42
N LYS A 44 9.88 -0.93 1.41
CA LYS A 44 9.49 -2.32 1.17
C LYS A 44 8.47 -2.80 2.19
N SER A 45 8.76 -2.61 3.48
CA SER A 45 7.87 -3.02 4.57
C SER A 45 6.51 -2.33 4.52
N ALA A 46 6.47 -1.03 4.22
CA ALA A 46 5.23 -0.27 4.10
C ALA A 46 4.41 -0.71 2.89
N ARG A 47 5.07 -1.01 1.76
CA ARG A 47 4.43 -1.58 0.57
C ARG A 47 3.78 -2.93 0.86
N ASP A 48 4.50 -3.82 1.54
CA ASP A 48 3.99 -5.16 1.88
C ASP A 48 2.74 -5.04 2.78
N ARG A 49 2.77 -4.17 3.80
CA ARG A 49 1.60 -3.89 4.66
C ARG A 49 0.43 -3.31 3.88
N ASN A 50 0.67 -2.36 2.98
CA ASN A 50 -0.37 -1.79 2.13
C ASN A 50 -1.01 -2.84 1.20
N ASN A 51 -0.20 -3.74 0.62
CA ASN A 51 -0.68 -4.83 -0.22
C ASN A 51 -1.54 -5.83 0.56
N LEU A 52 -1.15 -6.15 1.79
CA LEU A 52 -1.95 -6.99 2.69
C LEU A 52 -3.29 -6.32 3.02
N ALA A 53 -3.29 -5.03 3.36
CA ALA A 53 -4.52 -4.29 3.64
C ALA A 53 -5.48 -4.25 2.43
N ILE A 54 -4.95 -3.99 1.22
CA ILE A 54 -5.72 -4.04 -0.03
C ILE A 54 -6.35 -5.42 -0.24
N THR A 55 -5.60 -6.48 0.05
CA THR A 55 -6.08 -7.86 -0.13
C THR A 55 -7.16 -8.20 0.89
N ALA A 56 -6.96 -7.86 2.16
CA ALA A 56 -7.97 -8.05 3.20
C ALA A 56 -9.26 -7.27 2.91
N TRP A 57 -9.15 -6.02 2.43
CA TRP A 57 -10.30 -5.22 2.01
C TRP A 57 -11.06 -5.87 0.86
N ARG A 58 -10.36 -6.37 -0.16
CA ARG A 58 -10.97 -7.09 -1.28
C ARG A 58 -11.72 -8.35 -0.81
N ASN A 59 -11.10 -9.13 0.07
CA ASN A 59 -11.71 -10.35 0.59
C ASN A 59 -12.96 -10.04 1.40
N PHE A 60 -12.92 -9.01 2.25
CA PHE A 60 -14.08 -8.57 3.00
C PHE A 60 -15.23 -8.12 2.08
N HIS A 61 -14.93 -7.35 1.03
CA HIS A 61 -15.92 -6.97 0.02
C HIS A 61 -16.56 -8.19 -0.66
N GLN A 62 -15.75 -9.17 -1.08
CA GLN A 62 -16.25 -10.39 -1.71
C GLN A 62 -17.13 -11.21 -0.76
N SER A 63 -16.70 -11.39 0.50
CA SER A 63 -17.49 -12.08 1.52
C SER A 63 -18.81 -11.37 1.80
N TYR A 64 -18.79 -10.03 1.85
CA TYR A 64 -20.00 -9.24 2.03
C TYR A 64 -20.98 -9.43 0.86
N GLN A 65 -20.50 -9.40 -0.39
CA GLN A 65 -21.35 -9.64 -1.56
C GLN A 65 -21.92 -11.07 -1.58
N ALA A 66 -21.10 -12.08 -1.23
CA ALA A 66 -21.53 -13.47 -1.19
C ALA A 66 -22.59 -13.71 -0.10
N ALA A 67 -22.45 -13.05 1.05
CA ALA A 67 -23.40 -13.16 2.17
C ALA A 67 -24.76 -12.52 1.87
N HIS A 68 -24.85 -11.62 0.89
CA HIS A 68 -26.07 -10.88 0.54
C HIS A 68 -26.40 -11.03 -0.96
N SER A 69 -26.21 -12.24 -1.48
CA SER A 69 -26.43 -12.57 -2.90
C SER A 69 -27.87 -12.33 -3.38
N GLU A 70 -28.81 -12.35 -2.45
CA GLU A 70 -30.24 -12.13 -2.62
C GLU A 70 -30.64 -10.66 -2.70
N MET A 71 -29.72 -9.73 -2.42
CA MET A 71 -29.95 -8.28 -2.46
C MET A 71 -29.22 -7.63 -3.65
N PRO A 72 -29.82 -7.67 -4.86
CA PRO A 72 -29.24 -7.01 -6.02
C PRO A 72 -29.24 -5.48 -5.81
N GLY A 73 -28.10 -4.84 -6.04
CA GLY A 73 -27.96 -3.39 -5.96
C GLY A 73 -27.26 -2.84 -4.72
N LEU A 74 -26.78 -3.70 -3.81
CA LEU A 74 -25.93 -3.27 -2.68
C LEU A 74 -24.70 -2.51 -3.18
N ARG A 75 -24.49 -1.34 -2.59
CA ARG A 75 -23.35 -0.46 -2.89
C ARG A 75 -22.42 -0.53 -1.71
N PHE A 76 -21.57 -1.55 -1.69
CA PHE A 76 -20.65 -1.87 -0.60
C PHE A 76 -20.00 -0.65 0.06
N ALA A 77 -19.43 0.30 -0.71
CA ALA A 77 -18.78 1.47 -0.14
C ALA A 77 -19.75 2.45 0.58
N SER A 78 -20.98 2.58 0.07
CA SER A 78 -22.05 3.38 0.69
C SER A 78 -22.60 2.68 1.92
N ASP A 79 -22.93 1.40 1.80
CA ASP A 79 -23.52 0.58 2.87
C ASP A 79 -22.53 0.43 4.03
N PHE A 80 -21.26 0.20 3.71
CA PHE A 80 -20.18 0.16 4.69
C PHE A 80 -20.05 1.48 5.43
N ARG A 81 -20.02 2.62 4.71
CA ARG A 81 -19.94 3.95 5.32
C ARG A 81 -21.10 4.21 6.27
N LEU A 82 -22.31 3.78 5.93
CA LEU A 82 -23.47 3.89 6.80
C LEU A 82 -23.35 2.97 8.02
N ALA A 83 -22.87 1.73 7.83
CA ALA A 83 -22.69 0.76 8.91
C ALA A 83 -21.59 1.14 9.91
N VAL A 84 -20.54 1.85 9.46
CA VAL A 84 -19.46 2.35 10.34
C VAL A 84 -19.65 3.80 10.79
N ALA A 85 -20.68 4.50 10.29
CA ALA A 85 -20.98 5.83 10.75
C ALA A 85 -21.39 5.77 12.23
N PRO A 86 -20.97 6.76 13.05
CA PRO A 86 -21.52 6.88 14.40
C PRO A 86 -23.05 6.96 14.31
N LYS A 87 -23.75 6.09 15.03
CA LYS A 87 -25.22 6.12 15.14
C LYS A 87 -25.58 7.41 15.88
N ASP A 88 -25.80 8.49 15.13
CA ASP A 88 -26.31 9.74 15.69
C ASP A 88 -27.83 9.61 15.83
N PRO A 89 -28.37 9.58 17.05
CA PRO A 89 -29.81 9.42 17.26
C PRO A 89 -30.62 10.61 16.72
N SER A 90 -29.98 11.71 16.33
CA SER A 90 -30.64 12.92 15.82
C SER A 90 -30.73 13.01 14.29
N ASN A 91 -30.19 12.03 13.55
CA ASN A 91 -30.12 12.07 12.10
C ASN A 91 -31.02 10.97 11.48
N PRO A 92 -32.31 11.24 11.19
CA PRO A 92 -33.29 10.26 10.73
C PRO A 92 -33.06 9.78 9.28
N SER A 93 -31.96 10.18 8.65
CA SER A 93 -31.64 9.86 7.25
C SER A 93 -31.27 8.38 7.01
N VAL A 94 -31.37 7.53 8.02
CA VAL A 94 -30.99 6.10 7.98
C VAL A 94 -32.20 5.17 7.80
N ASP A 95 -33.44 5.70 7.82
CA ASP A 95 -34.66 4.88 7.81
C ASP A 95 -35.07 4.34 6.43
N GLU A 96 -34.36 4.66 5.33
CA GLU A 96 -34.85 4.32 3.98
C GLU A 96 -33.78 3.91 2.98
N ALA A 97 -32.66 3.36 3.47
CA ALA A 97 -31.86 2.46 2.66
C ALA A 97 -32.03 1.07 3.25
N SER A 98 -32.09 0.04 2.40
CA SER A 98 -31.91 -1.36 2.78
C SER A 98 -30.47 -1.54 3.30
N VAL A 99 -30.18 -0.90 4.45
CA VAL A 99 -28.89 -0.96 5.11
C VAL A 99 -28.79 -2.35 5.69
N VAL A 100 -27.91 -3.14 5.08
CA VAL A 100 -27.48 -4.40 5.64
C VAL A 100 -26.88 -4.11 7.02
N GLU A 101 -27.60 -4.46 8.08
CA GLU A 101 -27.07 -4.35 9.44
C GLU A 101 -25.96 -5.39 9.62
N LEU A 102 -24.73 -4.90 9.80
CA LEU A 102 -23.61 -5.74 10.19
C LEU A 102 -23.80 -6.20 11.63
N SER A 103 -23.46 -7.46 11.92
CA SER A 103 -23.35 -7.92 13.29
C SER A 103 -22.34 -7.05 14.07
N ALA A 104 -22.49 -6.95 15.39
CA ALA A 104 -21.56 -6.15 16.20
C ALA A 104 -20.09 -6.56 15.99
N LYS A 105 -19.86 -7.86 15.80
CA LYS A 105 -18.54 -8.43 15.52
C LYS A 105 -18.03 -8.03 14.13
N ASP A 106 -18.87 -8.15 13.11
CA ASP A 106 -18.48 -7.80 11.73
C ASP A 106 -18.24 -6.30 11.58
N ARG A 107 -19.04 -5.48 12.28
CA ARG A 107 -18.84 -4.04 12.37
C ARG A 107 -17.50 -3.68 13.01
N GLN A 108 -17.16 -4.31 14.13
CA GLN A 108 -15.86 -4.09 14.78
C GLN A 108 -14.70 -4.52 13.87
N ASN A 109 -14.83 -5.65 13.18
CA ASN A 109 -13.81 -6.13 12.24
C ASN A 109 -13.64 -5.17 11.06
N ALA A 110 -14.75 -4.70 10.49
CA ALA A 110 -14.81 -3.70 9.44
C ALA A 110 -14.11 -2.40 9.85
N GLU A 111 -14.42 -1.86 11.04
CA GLU A 111 -13.81 -0.66 11.58
C GLU A 111 -12.30 -0.82 11.80
N SER A 112 -11.86 -1.96 12.36
CA SER A 112 -10.43 -2.24 12.54
C SER A 112 -9.70 -2.29 11.20
N LEU A 113 -10.27 -3.02 10.24
CA LEU A 113 -9.69 -3.16 8.90
C LEU A 113 -9.58 -1.82 8.18
N TYR A 114 -10.61 -0.97 8.28
CA TYR A 114 -10.60 0.35 7.67
C TYR A 114 -9.51 1.25 8.26
N ARG A 115 -9.35 1.24 9.59
CA ARG A 115 -8.28 1.98 10.28
C ARG A 115 -6.89 1.49 9.85
N GLU A 116 -6.68 0.17 9.89
CA GLU A 116 -5.40 -0.45 9.51
C GLU A 116 -5.02 -0.15 8.06
N MET A 117 -5.98 -0.20 7.13
CA MET A 117 -5.75 0.19 5.74
C MET A 117 -5.36 1.66 5.62
N GLY A 118 -6.05 2.56 6.33
CA GLY A 118 -5.73 3.98 6.35
C GLY A 118 -4.35 4.28 6.92
N GLU A 119 -3.90 3.53 7.92
CA GLU A 119 -2.55 3.62 8.51
C GLU A 119 -1.49 3.05 7.57
N ALA A 120 -1.71 1.87 7.00
CA ALA A 120 -0.78 1.22 6.08
C ALA A 120 -0.54 2.08 4.82
N LYS A 121 -1.61 2.67 4.27
CA LYS A 121 -1.51 3.58 3.12
C LYS A 121 -0.70 4.83 3.47
N ARG A 122 -1.00 5.49 4.60
CA ARG A 122 -0.24 6.67 5.05
C ARG A 122 1.24 6.36 5.27
N ALA A 123 1.55 5.21 5.87
CA ALA A 123 2.93 4.78 6.06
C ALA A 123 3.64 4.53 4.72
N PHE A 124 2.95 3.93 3.74
CA PHE A 124 3.49 3.73 2.40
C PHE A 124 3.74 5.06 1.68
N ASP A 125 2.76 5.97 1.67
CA ASP A 125 2.87 7.28 1.03
C ASP A 125 4.02 8.09 1.63
N GLN A 126 4.17 8.06 2.97
CA GLN A 126 5.27 8.72 3.67
C GLN A 126 6.63 8.08 3.35
N ALA A 127 6.72 6.74 3.34
CA ALA A 127 7.96 6.05 3.00
C ALA A 127 8.37 6.31 1.54
N GLN A 128 7.40 6.39 0.63
CA GLN A 128 7.64 6.72 -0.77
C GLN A 128 8.09 8.18 -0.94
N LYS A 129 7.54 9.11 -0.15
CA LYS A 129 8.00 10.49 -0.12
C LYS A 129 9.45 10.57 0.37
N ASN A 130 9.76 9.96 1.52
CA ASN A 130 11.12 9.94 2.07
C ASN A 130 12.14 9.35 1.08
N TRP A 131 11.74 8.32 0.32
CA TRP A 131 12.59 7.74 -0.72
C TRP A 131 12.82 8.66 -1.92
N ARG A 132 11.83 9.47 -2.30
CA ARG A 132 11.97 10.44 -3.41
C ARG A 132 12.76 11.68 -3.02
N ASP A 133 12.68 12.08 -1.74
CA ASP A 133 13.35 13.25 -1.20
C ASP A 133 14.83 12.98 -0.87
N TYR A 134 15.27 11.71 -0.90
CA TYR A 134 16.66 11.26 -0.68
C TYR A 134 17.44 11.20 -2.00
#